data_AF-A0A4Q6BKS5-F1
#
_entry.id   AF-A0A4Q6BKS5-F1
#
_cell.length_a   1.000
_cell.length_b   1.000
_cell.length_c   1.000
_cell.angle_alpha   90.00
_cell.angle_beta   90.00
_cell.angle_gamma   90.00
#
_symmetry.space_group_name_H-M   'P 1'
#
loop_
_entity.id
_entity.type
_entity.pdbx_description
1 polymer ?
#
loop_
_entity_poly.entity_id
_entity_poly.type
_entity_poly.pdbx_seq_one_letter_code
_entity_poly.pdbx_strand_id
1 'polypeptide(L)'
;MTLLSRTGYIVEASTTGFLLNVNRKDLVPKQFKNELSLEALLGDKVILMIEPMNLELSGKIARTKRLTKDVFEIAIDYSEDSPEYWREILVDMLPRAADYD
;
A
#
# COMPACT_ATOMS: atom_id res chain seq x y z
N MET A 1 16.58 3.68 3.78
CA MET A 1 15.29 3.08 3.41
C MET A 1 15.39 1.58 3.61
N THR A 2 14.39 0.97 4.23
CA THR A 2 14.36 -0.49 4.48
C THR A 2 13.21 -1.08 3.69
N LEU A 3 13.45 -2.16 2.95
CA LEU A 3 12.38 -2.85 2.23
C LEU A 3 11.36 -3.39 3.24
N LEU A 4 10.12 -2.91 3.17
CA LEU A 4 9.06 -3.30 4.09
C LEU A 4 8.36 -4.58 3.64
N SER A 5 7.95 -4.63 2.37
CA SER A 5 7.34 -5.80 1.73
C SER A 5 7.94 -6.00 0.35
N ARG A 6 8.04 -7.25 -0.10
CA ARG A 6 8.47 -7.60 -1.46
C ARG A 6 7.38 -7.33 -2.50
N THR A 7 6.13 -7.54 -2.13
CA THR A 7 4.96 -7.43 -3.00
C THR A 7 3.73 -7.00 -2.19
N GLY A 8 2.70 -6.54 -2.91
CA GLY A 8 1.41 -6.20 -2.35
C GLY A 8 0.42 -5.93 -3.48
N TYR A 9 -0.86 -5.86 -3.14
CA TYR A 9 -1.93 -5.57 -4.09
C TYR A 9 -2.62 -4.29 -3.69
N ILE A 10 -2.67 -3.31 -4.60
CA ILE A 10 -3.53 -2.15 -4.43
C ILE A 10 -4.97 -2.64 -4.63
N VAL A 11 -5.80 -2.46 -3.60
CA VAL A 11 -7.20 -2.90 -3.63
C VAL A 11 -8.17 -1.74 -3.72
N GLU A 12 -7.76 -0.57 -3.26
CA GLU A 12 -8.50 0.69 -3.42
C GLU A 12 -7.50 1.83 -3.64
N ALA A 13 -7.89 2.84 -4.40
CA ALA A 13 -7.14 4.06 -4.59
C ALA A 13 -8.11 5.25 -4.64
N SER A 14 -7.63 6.42 -4.22
CA SER A 14 -8.31 7.70 -4.32
C SER A 14 -7.32 8.77 -4.72
N THR A 15 -7.78 10.02 -4.80
CA THR A 15 -6.91 11.18 -5.02
C THR A 15 -6.04 11.53 -3.81
N THR A 16 -6.31 10.97 -2.62
CA THR A 16 -5.60 11.30 -1.38
C THR A 16 -4.76 10.16 -0.84
N GLY A 17 -4.97 8.93 -1.31
CA GLY A 17 -4.20 7.78 -0.86
C GLY A 17 -4.62 6.48 -1.56
N PHE A 18 -4.13 5.37 -1.03
CA PHE A 18 -4.45 4.04 -1.52
C PHE A 18 -4.40 3.01 -0.39
N LEU A 19 -5.06 1.88 -0.64
CA LEU A 19 -5.17 0.75 0.26
C LEU A 19 -4.41 -0.44 -0.33
N LEU A 20 -3.49 -0.99 0.45
CA LEU A 20 -2.62 -2.08 0.04
C LEU A 20 -2.89 -3.32 0.89
N ASN A 21 -3.12 -4.46 0.24
CA ASN A 21 -3.09 -5.76 0.87
C ASN A 21 -1.71 -6.40 0.72
N VAL A 22 -1.10 -6.75 1.85
CA VAL A 22 0.22 -7.38 1.92
C VAL A 22 0.10 -8.72 2.63
N ASN A 23 0.64 -9.77 2.02
CA ASN A 23 0.75 -11.04 2.69
C ASN A 23 1.89 -11.01 3.72
N ARG A 24 1.65 -11.56 4.90
CA ARG A 24 2.59 -11.69 6.01
C ARG A 24 3.92 -12.34 5.58
N LYS A 25 3.90 -13.25 4.61
CA LYS A 25 5.12 -13.90 4.09
C LYS A 25 6.02 -12.92 3.31
N ASP A 26 5.41 -11.89 2.71
CA ASP A 26 6.05 -10.93 1.81
C ASP A 26 6.62 -9.72 2.55
N LEU A 27 6.17 -9.46 3.78
CA LEU A 27 6.88 -8.56 4.72
C LEU A 27 8.33 -9.01 4.86
N VAL A 28 9.29 -8.10 4.91
CA VAL A 28 10.72 -8.45 5.01
C VAL A 28 11.23 -8.42 6.45
N PRO A 29 10.96 -7.39 7.27
CA PRO A 29 11.46 -7.34 8.63
C PRO A 29 10.81 -8.42 9.50
N LYS A 30 11.64 -9.22 10.18
CA LYS A 30 11.19 -10.36 11.00
C LYS A 30 10.22 -9.97 12.11
N GLN A 31 10.38 -8.78 12.69
CA GLN A 31 9.48 -8.24 13.71
C GLN A 31 8.03 -8.26 13.20
N PHE A 32 7.76 -7.67 12.04
CA PHE A 32 6.41 -7.58 11.47
C PHE A 32 5.85 -8.93 10.98
N LYS A 33 6.72 -9.91 10.69
CA LYS A 33 6.28 -11.29 10.37
C LYS A 33 5.69 -12.02 11.56
N ASN A 34 6.03 -11.65 12.79
CA ASN A 34 5.59 -12.36 13.99
C ASN A 34 4.50 -11.59 14.76
N GLU A 35 4.31 -10.31 14.47
CA GLU A 35 3.28 -9.49 15.10
C GLU A 35 1.83 -9.84 14.68
N LEU A 36 0.89 -9.45 15.54
CA LEU A 36 -0.55 -9.51 15.26
C LEU A 36 -1.09 -8.17 14.71
N SER A 37 -0.31 -7.09 14.80
CA SER A 37 -0.61 -5.77 14.27
C SER A 37 0.63 -5.15 13.61
N LEU A 38 0.40 -4.12 12.78
CA LEU A 38 1.46 -3.33 12.18
C LEU A 38 1.41 -1.87 12.68
N GLU A 39 0.88 -1.65 13.88
CA GLU A 39 0.70 -0.31 14.43
C GLU A 39 2.01 0.46 14.62
N ALA A 40 3.12 -0.26 14.82
CA ALA A 40 4.45 0.33 14.90
C ALA A 40 4.90 1.02 13.60
N LEU A 41 4.21 0.78 12.47
CA LEU A 41 4.46 1.46 11.19
C LEU A 41 3.62 2.72 11.01
N LEU A 42 2.67 2.99 11.90
CA LEU A 42 1.79 4.16 11.77
C LEU A 42 2.62 5.43 11.80
N GLY A 43 2.46 6.22 10.75
CA GLY A 43 3.16 7.47 10.55
C GLY A 43 4.52 7.37 9.88
N ASP A 44 5.00 6.16 9.59
CA ASP A 44 6.23 5.98 8.82
C ASP A 44 6.05 6.43 7.38
N LYS A 45 7.10 7.07 6.84
CA LYS A 45 7.20 7.38 5.42
C LYS A 45 7.57 6.13 4.64
N VAL A 46 6.84 5.88 3.57
CA VAL A 46 7.06 4.73 2.69
C VAL A 46 7.14 5.19 1.24
N ILE A 47 7.78 4.35 0.44
CA ILE A 47 7.82 4.46 -1.00
C ILE A 47 7.24 3.18 -1.57
N LEU A 48 6.26 3.31 -2.46
CA LEU A 48 5.72 2.22 -3.24
C LEU A 48 6.29 2.30 -4.66
N MET A 49 6.77 1.16 -5.15
CA MET A 49 7.23 1.00 -6.53
C MET A 49 6.23 0.12 -7.28
N ILE A 50 5.68 0.63 -8.37
CA ILE A 50 4.85 -0.13 -9.31
C ILE A 50 5.69 -0.40 -10.55
N GLU A 51 6.43 -1.52 -10.51
CA GLU A 51 7.44 -1.86 -11.52
C GLU A 51 6.93 -1.82 -12.98
N PRO A 52 5.74 -2.36 -13.32
CA PRO A 52 5.26 -2.36 -14.71
C PRO A 52 5.04 -0.95 -15.28
N MET A 53 4.85 0.05 -14.41
CA MET A 53 4.59 1.43 -14.78
C MET A 53 5.83 2.32 -14.63
N ASN A 54 6.94 1.77 -14.11
CA ASN A 54 8.12 2.53 -13.68
C ASN A 54 7.73 3.73 -12.80
N LEU A 55 6.78 3.49 -11.88
CA LEU A 55 6.16 4.51 -11.05
C LEU A 55 6.62 4.36 -9.60
N GLU A 56 7.08 5.47 -9.03
CA GLU A 56 7.39 5.62 -7.62
C GLU A 56 6.40 6.58 -6.96
N LEU A 57 5.80 6.14 -5.84
CA LEU A 57 4.86 6.94 -5.05
C LEU A 57 5.35 7.01 -3.61
N SER A 58 5.48 8.23 -3.08
CA SER A 58 5.77 8.47 -1.68
C SER A 58 4.49 8.70 -0.89
N GLY A 59 4.50 8.27 0.37
CA GLY A 59 3.36 8.42 1.25
C GLY A 59 3.68 8.14 2.71
N LYS A 60 2.65 8.26 3.54
CA LYS A 60 2.71 7.99 4.97
C LYS A 60 1.69 6.93 5.34
N ILE A 61 2.10 5.92 6.10
CA ILE A 61 1.17 4.91 6.59
C ILE A 61 0.20 5.57 7.58
N ALA A 62 -1.07 5.64 7.21
CA ALA A 62 -2.10 6.30 7.98
C ALA A 62 -2.84 5.31 8.88
N ARG A 63 -3.07 4.08 8.40
CA ARG A 63 -3.77 3.02 9.14
C ARG A 63 -3.20 1.66 8.77
N THR A 64 -3.28 0.72 9.70
CA THR A 64 -3.03 -0.70 9.43
C THR A 64 -4.13 -1.52 10.06
N LYS A 65 -4.48 -2.64 9.42
CA LYS A 65 -5.48 -3.58 9.93
C LYS A 65 -5.07 -4.98 9.56
N ARG A 66 -5.25 -5.91 10.48
CA ARG A 66 -5.15 -7.34 10.14
C ARG A 66 -6.47 -7.78 9.53
N LEU A 67 -6.46 -8.17 8.26
CA LEU A 67 -7.66 -8.62 7.55
C LEU A 67 -7.91 -10.12 7.79
N THR A 68 -6.85 -10.93 7.73
CA THR A 68 -6.89 -12.38 8.00
C THR A 68 -5.67 -12.83 8.79
N LYS A 69 -5.50 -14.13 9.00
CA LYS A 69 -4.30 -14.66 9.66
C LYS A 69 -3.00 -14.22 8.95
N ASP A 70 -3.05 -14.16 7.62
CA ASP A 70 -1.88 -14.03 6.75
C ASP A 70 -1.90 -12.75 5.91
N VAL A 71 -2.95 -11.93 5.98
CA VAL A 71 -3.07 -10.69 5.20
C VAL A 71 -3.22 -9.49 6.12
N PHE A 72 -2.38 -8.49 5.87
CA PHE A 72 -2.51 -7.16 6.44
C PHE A 72 -2.96 -6.19 5.37
N GLU A 73 -3.82 -5.28 5.78
CA GLU A 73 -4.28 -4.14 5.03
C GLU A 73 -3.55 -2.90 5.56
N ILE A 74 -2.99 -2.10 4.65
CA ILE A 74 -2.18 -0.92 4.96
C ILE A 74 -2.75 0.25 4.15
N ALA A 75 -3.26 1.26 4.83
CA ALA A 75 -3.70 2.50 4.19
C ALA A 75 -2.56 3.51 4.18
N ILE A 76 -2.28 4.07 3.01
CA ILE A 76 -1.21 5.03 2.79
C ILE A 76 -1.83 6.32 2.24
N ASP A 77 -1.58 7.43 2.92
CA ASP A 77 -1.91 8.76 2.42
C ASP A 77 -0.73 9.24 1.55
N TYR A 78 -1.02 9.81 0.38
CA TYR A 78 0.02 10.39 -0.46
C TYR A 78 0.72 11.53 0.26
N SER A 79 2.03 11.63 0.09
CA SER A 79 2.77 12.81 0.52
C SER A 79 2.64 13.94 -0.51
N GLU A 80 2.92 15.17 -0.08
CA GLU A 80 2.78 16.37 -0.93
C GLU A 80 3.65 16.31 -2.19
N ASP A 81 4.77 15.59 -2.13
CA ASP A 81 5.71 15.34 -3.23
C ASP A 81 5.25 14.23 -4.20
N SER A 82 4.19 13.47 -3.87
CA SER A 82 3.67 12.45 -4.77
C SER A 82 3.01 13.10 -5.99
N PRO A 83 3.38 12.73 -7.24
CA PRO A 83 2.88 13.43 -8.43
C PRO A 83 1.36 13.32 -8.57
N GLU A 84 0.70 14.45 -8.82
CA GLU A 84 -0.76 14.56 -8.85
C GLU A 84 -1.39 13.72 -9.96
N TYR A 85 -0.79 13.72 -11.15
CA TYR A 85 -1.23 12.95 -12.32
C TYR A 85 -1.40 11.45 -12.02
N TRP A 86 -0.52 10.86 -11.21
CA TRP A 86 -0.60 9.44 -10.89
C TRP A 86 -1.73 9.10 -9.93
N ARG A 87 -2.18 10.06 -9.11
CA ARG A 87 -3.30 9.86 -8.18
C ARG A 87 -4.60 9.64 -8.94
N GLU A 88 -4.80 10.38 -10.03
CA GLU A 88 -5.98 10.24 -10.90
C GLU A 88 -5.91 8.94 -11.72
N ILE A 89 -4.75 8.63 -12.30
CA ILE A 89 -4.57 7.41 -13.11
C ILE A 89 -4.78 6.15 -12.30
N LEU A 90 -4.27 6.07 -11.07
CA LEU A 90 -4.43 4.86 -10.26
C LEU A 90 -5.90 4.56 -9.96
N VAL A 91 -6.72 5.60 -9.78
CA VAL A 91 -8.16 5.45 -9.62
C VAL A 91 -8.80 4.89 -10.88
N ASP A 92 -8.37 5.34 -12.06
CA ASP A 92 -8.89 4.87 -13.35
C ASP A 92 -8.38 3.48 -13.75
N MET A 93 -7.20 3.07 -13.29
CA MET A 93 -6.62 1.76 -13.59
C MET A 93 -7.17 0.63 -12.72
N LEU A 94 -7.75 0.96 -11.55
CA LEU A 94 -8.35 -0.06 -10.72
C LEU A 94 -9.65 -0.56 -11.38
N PRO A 95 -9.85 -1.89 -11.43
CA PRO A 95 -11.03 -2.46 -12.05
C PRO A 95 -12.26 -1.97 -11.29
N ARG A 96 -13.22 -1.43 -12.05
CA ARG A 96 -14.50 -0.96 -11.53
C ARG A 96 -15.40 -2.17 -11.33
N ALA A 97 -16.37 -2.06 -10.43
CA ALA A 97 -17.33 -3.14 -10.21
C ALA A 97 -18.03 -3.58 -11.51
N ALA A 98 -18.25 -2.64 -12.44
CA ALA A 98 -18.84 -2.89 -13.76
C ALA A 98 -17.93 -3.67 -14.74
N ASP A 99 -16.63 -3.82 -14.46
CA ASP A 99 -15.69 -4.54 -15.35
C ASP A 99 -15.74 -6.07 -15.15
N TYR A 100 -16.49 -6.54 -14.14
CA TYR A 100 -16.65 -7.96 -13.80
C TYR A 100 -18.01 -8.54 -14.22
N ASP A 101 -18.87 -7.74 -14.86
CA ASP A 101 -20.15 -8.14 -15.47
C ASP A 101 -19.97 -8.53 -16.96
#